data_AF-A0A538TC18-F1
#
_entry.id   AF-A0A538TC18-F1
#
_cell.length_a   1.000
_cell.length_b   1.000
_cell.length_c   1.000
_cell.angle_alpha   90.00
_cell.angle_beta   90.00
_cell.angle_gamma   90.00
#
_symmetry.space_group_name_H-M   'P 1'
#
loop_
_entity.id
_entity.type
_entity.pdbx_description
1 polymer ?
#
loop_
_entity_poly.entity_id
_entity_poly.type
_entity_poly.pdbx_seq_one_letter_code
_entity_poly.pdbx_strand_id
1 'polypeptide(L)'
;MKRFDRKTITSGPITKYSRLEGDVVTGPDFSSALFRRRRRVCSDFEFIRCSFDNYTVAARADLANRPVIRNCRVVDCSVHATYLNGAVVEDTIIDGLGTSARTHLLVFGAVFKHVTLRGKLGTLISRPYTHLFDDEGHPERDDQFKQANAAYYAQVDWALDIREAEAAELTLIGVPANLIRRDPATQAVVRRAAVADGKWKAIDLGKAYWHITIQEMLDGGFEDVVLVSPRRSVNYAAGVRGIEILRSERIADPD
;
A
#
# COMPACT_ATOMS: atom_id res chain seq x y z
N MET A 1 18.33 15.93 5.88
CA MET A 1 17.32 15.45 4.91
C MET A 1 17.69 15.95 3.51
N LYS A 2 17.96 15.05 2.56
CA LYS A 2 18.25 15.37 1.16
C LYS A 2 16.93 15.62 0.43
N ARG A 3 16.83 16.70 -0.34
CA ARG A 3 15.59 17.14 -1.00
C ARG A 3 15.69 17.06 -2.52
N PHE A 4 14.66 16.52 -3.15
CA PHE A 4 14.46 16.46 -4.59
C PHE A 4 13.15 17.17 -4.94
N ASP A 5 13.18 18.00 -5.99
CA ASP A 5 12.03 18.79 -6.41
C ASP A 5 11.89 18.70 -7.93
N ARG A 6 10.70 18.35 -8.43
CA ARG A 6 10.39 18.26 -9.87
C ARG A 6 11.36 17.39 -10.66
N LYS A 7 11.74 16.24 -10.09
CA LYS A 7 12.62 15.25 -10.72
C LYS A 7 11.84 14.04 -11.23
N THR A 8 12.29 13.49 -12.35
CA THR A 8 11.83 12.19 -12.85
C THR A 8 12.84 11.11 -12.45
N ILE A 9 12.34 10.07 -11.80
CA ILE A 9 13.14 8.98 -11.22
C ILE A 9 12.76 7.69 -11.95
N THR A 10 13.74 7.05 -12.57
CA THR A 10 13.52 5.84 -13.38
C THR A 10 14.59 4.79 -13.08
N SER A 11 14.26 3.52 -13.32
CA SER A 11 15.25 2.45 -13.36
C SER A 11 15.64 2.20 -14.83
N GLY A 12 16.92 2.38 -15.21
CA GLY A 12 17.36 2.21 -16.60
C GLY A 12 17.56 0.74 -17.03
N PRO A 13 17.71 0.43 -18.36
CA PRO A 13 17.50 1.29 -19.52
C PRO A 13 16.12 1.09 -20.17
N ILE A 14 15.60 2.18 -20.69
CA ILE A 14 14.32 2.34 -21.38
C ILE A 14 14.29 1.46 -22.65
N THR A 15 13.43 0.45 -22.72
CA THR A 15 13.10 -0.20 -23.98
C THR A 15 12.08 0.64 -24.75
N LYS A 16 12.62 1.45 -25.67
CA LYS A 16 12.02 1.97 -26.93
C LYS A 16 10.78 2.88 -26.95
N TYR A 17 10.10 3.24 -25.86
CA TYR A 17 8.92 4.13 -25.99
C TYR A 17 8.72 5.19 -24.89
N SER A 18 9.74 5.98 -24.56
CA SER A 18 9.46 7.28 -23.94
C SER A 18 10.54 8.33 -24.26
N ARG A 19 10.15 9.37 -25.02
CA ARG A 19 10.85 10.66 -25.00
C ARG A 19 10.46 11.32 -23.69
N LEU A 20 11.39 11.41 -22.74
CA LEU A 20 11.20 12.17 -21.51
C LEU A 20 12.25 13.29 -21.51
N GLU A 21 11.81 14.50 -21.84
CA GLU A 21 12.59 15.73 -21.66
C GLU A 21 12.51 16.15 -20.18
N GLY A 22 13.68 16.44 -19.58
CA GLY A 22 13.83 17.00 -18.22
C GLY A 22 14.66 16.15 -17.26
N ASP A 23 15.48 16.81 -16.43
CA ASP A 23 16.42 16.29 -15.42
C ASP A 23 16.09 14.91 -14.82
N VAL A 24 16.56 13.86 -15.47
CA VAL A 24 16.47 12.48 -15.00
C VAL A 24 17.54 12.23 -13.93
N VAL A 25 17.14 11.82 -12.74
CA VAL A 25 18.09 11.33 -11.72
C VAL A 25 18.26 9.83 -11.91
N THR A 26 19.28 9.44 -12.67
CA THR A 26 19.79 8.07 -12.68
C THR A 26 21.05 8.04 -11.82
N GLY A 27 21.11 7.16 -10.82
CA GLY A 27 22.26 7.12 -9.93
C GLY A 27 22.37 5.84 -9.12
N PRO A 28 23.58 5.51 -8.64
CA PRO A 28 23.83 4.34 -7.81
C PRO A 28 23.19 4.44 -6.42
N ASP A 29 22.43 5.50 -6.10
CA ASP A 29 21.56 5.68 -4.92
C ASP A 29 20.06 5.38 -5.20
N PHE A 30 19.64 5.35 -6.48
CA PHE A 30 18.24 5.20 -6.91
C PHE A 30 18.06 4.23 -8.09
N SER A 31 18.91 3.23 -8.24
CA SER A 31 18.70 2.14 -9.20
C SER A 31 18.02 0.93 -8.53
N SER A 32 17.22 0.18 -9.30
CA SER A 32 16.71 -1.14 -8.87
C SER A 32 17.86 -2.11 -8.50
N ALA A 33 19.08 -1.83 -8.97
CA ALA A 33 20.31 -2.56 -8.63
C ALA A 33 20.86 -2.26 -7.22
N LEU A 34 20.51 -1.14 -6.56
CA LEU A 34 20.91 -0.92 -5.15
C LEU A 34 20.29 -1.94 -4.20
N PHE A 35 19.02 -2.24 -4.42
CA PHE A 35 18.27 -3.17 -3.59
C PHE A 35 18.65 -4.62 -3.84
N ARG A 36 19.60 -4.90 -4.76
CA ARG A 36 20.02 -6.26 -5.11
C ARG A 36 21.16 -6.82 -4.25
N ARG A 37 21.88 -6.01 -3.44
CA ARG A 37 23.18 -6.48 -2.90
C ARG A 37 23.44 -6.42 -1.39
N ARG A 38 22.76 -5.64 -0.54
CA ARG A 38 22.87 -5.68 0.94
C ARG A 38 21.66 -5.01 1.59
N ARG A 39 21.31 -5.38 2.84
CA ARG A 39 20.34 -4.68 3.71
C ARG A 39 20.68 -3.18 3.77
N ARG A 40 20.03 -2.37 2.92
CA ARG A 40 20.30 -0.93 2.82
C ARG A 40 19.12 -0.15 3.36
N VAL A 41 19.45 0.74 4.29
CA VAL A 41 18.55 1.76 4.81
C VAL A 41 18.64 2.95 3.85
N CYS A 42 17.50 3.36 3.30
CA CYS A 42 17.30 4.60 2.57
C CYS A 42 16.57 5.55 3.52
N SER A 43 17.25 6.58 4.00
CA SER A 43 16.68 7.49 4.98
C SER A 43 16.94 8.95 4.71
N ASP A 44 16.13 9.80 5.35
CA ASP A 44 16.33 11.24 5.39
C ASP A 44 16.20 11.88 4.01
N PHE A 45 15.15 11.51 3.26
CA PHE A 45 14.86 12.05 1.93
C PHE A 45 13.50 12.74 1.86
N GLU A 46 13.43 13.79 1.07
CA GLU A 46 12.19 14.48 0.72
C GLU A 46 12.07 14.59 -0.79
N PHE A 47 11.00 14.03 -1.35
CA PHE A 47 10.62 14.17 -2.74
C PHE A 47 9.41 15.09 -2.83
N ILE A 48 9.50 16.14 -3.64
CA ILE A 48 8.43 17.10 -3.84
C ILE A 48 8.16 17.22 -5.33
N ARG A 49 6.91 16.98 -5.77
CA ARG A 49 6.52 17.08 -7.19
C ARG A 49 7.38 16.23 -8.12
N CYS A 50 7.92 15.12 -7.61
CA CYS A 50 8.69 14.16 -8.39
C CYS A 50 7.79 13.11 -9.05
N SER A 51 8.23 12.55 -10.17
CA SER A 51 7.59 11.39 -10.80
C SER A 51 8.50 10.16 -10.69
N PHE A 52 7.93 9.02 -10.35
CA PHE A 52 8.58 7.72 -10.38
C PHE A 52 7.99 6.94 -11.54
N ASP A 53 8.81 6.60 -12.53
CA ASP A 53 8.35 5.91 -13.75
C ASP A 53 9.16 4.64 -13.98
N ASN A 54 8.44 3.52 -14.16
CA ASN A 54 8.99 2.18 -14.31
C ASN A 54 10.03 1.89 -13.22
N TYR A 55 9.66 2.18 -11.98
CA TYR A 55 10.54 2.13 -10.84
C TYR A 55 10.16 0.98 -9.92
N THR A 56 11.17 0.22 -9.51
CA THR A 56 10.97 -0.90 -8.60
C THR A 56 11.85 -0.73 -7.40
N VAL A 57 11.22 -0.59 -6.24
CA VAL A 57 11.93 -0.78 -4.98
C VAL A 57 11.91 -2.26 -4.66
N ALA A 58 13.10 -2.86 -4.63
CA ALA A 58 13.36 -4.23 -4.19
C ALA A 58 12.71 -5.35 -5.01
N ALA A 59 13.03 -5.38 -6.30
CA ALA A 59 12.50 -6.35 -7.28
C ALA A 59 12.57 -7.84 -6.87
N ARG A 60 13.51 -8.22 -5.99
CA ARG A 60 13.56 -9.53 -5.34
C ARG A 60 13.62 -9.32 -3.83
N ALA A 61 12.46 -9.32 -3.18
CA ALA A 61 12.38 -9.18 -1.74
C ALA A 61 12.98 -10.42 -1.04
N ASP A 62 14.05 -10.22 -0.29
CA ASP A 62 14.65 -11.20 0.61
C ASP A 62 14.32 -10.80 2.05
N LEU A 63 13.72 -11.72 2.82
CA LEU A 63 13.37 -11.47 4.22
C LEU A 63 14.57 -11.11 5.09
N ALA A 64 15.73 -11.70 4.82
CA ALA A 64 16.95 -11.39 5.58
C ALA A 64 17.51 -9.99 5.25
N ASN A 65 17.20 -9.48 4.05
CA ASN A 65 17.79 -8.25 3.51
C ASN A 65 16.74 -7.22 3.08
N ARG A 66 15.58 -7.20 3.77
CA ARG A 66 14.51 -6.24 3.49
C ARG A 66 15.06 -4.80 3.44
N PRO A 67 14.74 -4.03 2.39
CA PRO A 67 15.07 -2.62 2.36
C PRO A 67 14.34 -1.90 3.48
N VAL A 68 14.99 -0.91 4.07
CA VAL A 68 14.35 -0.02 5.03
C VAL A 68 14.24 1.36 4.41
N ILE A 69 13.03 1.91 4.34
CA ILE A 69 12.78 3.31 4.00
C ILE A 69 12.38 4.00 5.30
N ARG A 70 13.14 4.98 5.75
CA ARG A 70 12.90 5.61 7.06
C ARG A 70 13.04 7.12 7.03
N ASN A 71 12.18 7.83 7.76
CA ASN A 71 12.30 9.29 7.91
C ASN A 71 12.26 10.00 6.54
N CYS A 72 11.24 9.67 5.74
CA CYS A 72 11.09 10.14 4.38
C CYS A 72 9.81 10.95 4.19
N ARG A 73 9.82 11.83 3.20
CA ARG A 73 8.64 12.63 2.80
C ARG A 73 8.45 12.51 1.29
N VAL A 74 7.24 12.17 0.87
CA VAL A 74 6.84 12.11 -0.53
C VAL A 74 5.64 13.03 -0.68
N VAL A 75 5.81 14.15 -1.37
CA VAL A 75 4.82 15.24 -1.40
C VAL A 75 4.49 15.62 -2.84
N ASP A 76 3.21 15.62 -3.19
CA ASP A 76 2.70 15.94 -4.53
C ASP A 76 3.39 15.15 -5.65
N CYS A 77 3.80 13.92 -5.38
CA CYS A 77 4.51 13.07 -6.34
C CYS A 77 3.55 12.29 -7.23
N SER A 78 4.07 11.66 -8.27
CA SER A 78 3.33 10.70 -9.09
C SER A 78 4.11 9.41 -9.31
N VAL A 79 3.38 8.31 -9.48
CA VAL A 79 3.96 7.00 -9.76
C VAL A 79 3.31 6.37 -11.00
N HIS A 80 4.14 5.80 -11.86
CA HIS A 80 3.75 5.12 -13.09
C HIS A 80 4.54 3.80 -13.19
N ALA A 81 3.84 2.70 -13.48
CA ALA A 81 4.43 1.35 -13.58
C ALA A 81 5.40 1.02 -12.41
N THR A 82 5.02 1.39 -11.19
CA THR A 82 5.92 1.36 -10.02
C THR A 82 5.37 0.45 -8.93
N TYR A 83 6.27 -0.31 -8.31
CA TYR A 83 5.92 -1.23 -7.23
C TYR A 83 7.00 -1.27 -6.14
N LEU A 84 6.54 -1.55 -4.92
CA LEU A 84 7.35 -1.67 -3.71
C LEU A 84 7.24 -3.11 -3.20
N ASN A 85 8.34 -3.83 -3.09
CA ASN A 85 8.32 -5.24 -2.66
C ASN A 85 9.17 -5.48 -1.40
N GLY A 86 8.61 -6.12 -0.39
CA GLY A 86 9.26 -6.55 0.85
C GLY A 86 9.91 -5.45 1.69
N ALA A 87 9.60 -4.18 1.45
CA ALA A 87 10.21 -3.08 2.17
C ALA A 87 9.68 -2.97 3.61
N VAL A 88 10.51 -2.44 4.50
CA VAL A 88 10.12 -1.94 5.81
C VAL A 88 10.04 -0.42 5.68
N VAL A 89 8.87 0.17 5.85
CA VAL A 89 8.66 1.62 5.70
C VAL A 89 8.34 2.21 7.06
N GLU A 90 9.15 3.16 7.50
CA GLU A 90 9.09 3.70 8.85
C GLU A 90 9.12 5.23 8.85
N ASP A 91 8.40 5.85 9.78
CA ASP A 91 8.46 7.30 10.05
C ASP A 91 8.35 8.13 8.75
N THR A 92 7.41 7.78 7.88
CA THR A 92 7.33 8.30 6.50
C THR A 92 5.98 8.94 6.23
N ILE A 93 6.00 10.11 5.58
CA ILE A 93 4.78 10.83 5.19
C ILE A 93 4.64 10.78 3.68
N ILE A 94 3.49 10.31 3.21
CA ILE A 94 3.05 10.36 1.82
C ILE A 94 1.86 11.30 1.75
N ASP A 95 2.07 12.47 1.15
CA ASP A 95 1.13 13.59 1.12
C ASP A 95 0.90 14.02 -0.33
N GLY A 96 -0.17 13.51 -0.94
CA GLY A 96 -0.35 13.70 -2.39
C GLY A 96 0.53 12.76 -3.21
N LEU A 97 -0.04 11.64 -3.67
CA LEU A 97 0.64 10.67 -4.52
C LEU A 97 -0.28 10.26 -5.67
N GLY A 98 -0.08 10.88 -6.83
CA GLY A 98 -0.87 10.61 -8.02
C GLY A 98 -0.52 9.26 -8.66
N THR A 99 -1.54 8.56 -9.14
CA THR A 99 -1.39 7.44 -10.07
C THR A 99 -2.14 7.77 -11.36
N SER A 100 -1.74 7.19 -12.49
CA SER A 100 -2.54 7.30 -13.73
C SER A 100 -3.76 6.38 -13.65
N ALA A 101 -4.77 6.59 -14.50
CA ALA A 101 -5.96 5.72 -14.56
C ALA A 101 -5.63 4.26 -14.92
N ARG A 102 -4.44 3.99 -15.47
CA ARG A 102 -3.99 2.64 -15.89
C ARG A 102 -2.89 2.07 -15.01
N THR A 103 -2.41 2.82 -14.02
CA THR A 103 -1.32 2.37 -13.16
C THR A 103 -1.70 2.51 -11.70
N HIS A 104 -1.36 1.50 -10.91
CA HIS A 104 -1.56 1.49 -9.47
C HIS A 104 -0.19 1.51 -8.80
N LEU A 105 -0.10 2.06 -7.59
CA LEU A 105 1.01 1.71 -6.72
C LEU A 105 0.70 0.35 -6.12
N LEU A 106 1.43 -0.66 -6.54
CA LEU A 106 1.33 -1.97 -5.92
C LEU A 106 2.42 -2.14 -4.87
N VAL A 107 2.00 -2.54 -3.68
CA VAL A 107 2.88 -2.77 -2.53
C VAL A 107 2.73 -4.22 -2.10
N PHE A 108 3.84 -4.95 -2.04
CA PHE A 108 3.86 -6.38 -1.80
C PHE A 108 4.79 -6.72 -0.65
N GLY A 109 4.33 -7.51 0.31
CA GLY A 109 5.10 -7.97 1.46
C GLY A 109 5.70 -6.85 2.32
N ALA A 110 5.26 -5.60 2.15
CA ALA A 110 5.80 -4.49 2.91
C ALA A 110 5.19 -4.39 4.31
N VAL A 111 5.93 -3.81 5.25
CA VAL A 111 5.45 -3.50 6.59
C VAL A 111 5.65 -2.04 6.90
N PHE A 112 4.78 -1.52 7.77
CA PHE A 112 4.72 -0.09 8.09
C PHE A 112 4.89 0.14 9.58
N LYS A 113 5.59 1.22 9.94
CA LYS A 113 5.61 1.77 11.29
C LYS A 113 5.57 3.28 11.18
N HIS A 114 4.62 3.92 11.84
CA HIS A 114 4.51 5.38 11.82
C HIS A 114 4.41 6.00 10.41
N VAL A 115 3.64 5.38 9.50
CA VAL A 115 3.49 5.89 8.14
C VAL A 115 2.18 6.65 7.98
N THR A 116 2.23 7.88 7.51
CA THR A 116 1.03 8.71 7.27
C THR A 116 0.73 8.78 5.79
N LEU A 117 -0.49 8.39 5.40
CA LEU A 117 -1.03 8.58 4.06
C LEU A 117 -2.09 9.68 4.15
N ARG A 118 -1.88 10.81 3.47
CA ARG A 118 -2.82 11.93 3.50
C ARG A 118 -2.92 12.67 2.17
N GLY A 119 -3.94 13.50 2.08
CA GLY A 119 -4.22 14.30 0.89
C GLY A 119 -4.63 13.42 -0.30
N LYS A 120 -4.43 13.95 -1.50
CA LYS A 120 -4.91 13.33 -2.75
C LYS A 120 -4.05 12.14 -3.17
N LEU A 121 -4.52 10.93 -2.94
CA LEU A 121 -3.83 9.71 -3.33
C LEU A 121 -4.51 9.10 -4.57
N GLY A 122 -3.73 8.45 -5.42
CA GLY A 122 -4.21 7.61 -6.52
C GLY A 122 -4.73 6.27 -5.99
N THR A 123 -4.53 5.21 -6.77
CA THR A 123 -4.83 3.84 -6.36
C THR A 123 -3.61 3.20 -5.71
N LEU A 124 -3.73 2.79 -4.45
CA LEU A 124 -2.70 2.05 -3.71
C LEU A 124 -3.27 0.70 -3.26
N ILE A 125 -2.62 -0.38 -3.66
CA ILE A 125 -3.00 -1.73 -3.27
C ILE A 125 -1.82 -2.39 -2.56
N SER A 126 -1.97 -2.61 -1.27
CA SER A 126 -0.98 -3.29 -0.42
C SER A 126 -1.44 -4.71 -0.10
N ARG A 127 -0.57 -5.66 -0.37
CA ARG A 127 -0.74 -7.09 -0.09
C ARG A 127 0.45 -7.61 0.72
N PRO A 128 0.25 -8.61 1.59
CA PRO A 128 1.28 -9.09 2.51
C PRO A 128 2.23 -10.13 1.92
N TYR A 129 2.00 -10.56 0.68
CA TYR A 129 2.79 -11.54 -0.07
C TYR A 129 3.63 -10.89 -1.16
N THR A 130 4.58 -11.62 -1.75
CA THR A 130 5.62 -11.05 -2.64
C THR A 130 5.57 -11.51 -4.10
N HIS A 131 4.62 -12.37 -4.46
CA HIS A 131 4.48 -12.87 -5.82
C HIS A 131 3.98 -11.75 -6.77
N LEU A 132 4.89 -11.24 -7.58
CA LEU A 132 4.55 -10.39 -8.72
C LEU A 132 4.95 -11.02 -10.06
N PHE A 133 5.81 -12.05 -10.05
CA PHE A 133 6.57 -12.47 -11.22
C PHE A 133 6.77 -13.97 -11.38
N ASP A 134 6.21 -14.80 -10.50
CA ASP A 134 6.41 -16.25 -10.54
C ASP A 134 5.04 -16.93 -10.74
N ASP A 135 4.81 -17.45 -11.95
CA ASP A 135 3.53 -18.07 -12.40
C ASP A 135 3.11 -19.29 -11.55
N GLU A 136 4.04 -19.87 -10.79
CA GLU A 136 3.77 -21.07 -9.98
C GLU A 136 3.32 -20.74 -8.54
N GLY A 137 3.41 -19.48 -8.11
CA GLY A 137 3.21 -19.11 -6.71
C GLY A 137 4.27 -19.77 -5.80
N HIS A 138 4.66 -19.08 -4.74
CA HIS A 138 5.55 -19.69 -3.73
C HIS A 138 4.84 -19.64 -2.38
N PRO A 139 3.88 -20.56 -2.11
CA PRO A 139 3.09 -20.55 -0.89
C PRO A 139 3.97 -20.50 0.38
N GLU A 140 5.06 -21.28 0.40
CA GLU A 140 6.02 -21.28 1.50
C GLU A 140 6.66 -19.90 1.72
N ARG A 141 7.04 -19.21 0.64
CA ARG A 141 7.61 -17.88 0.72
C ARG A 141 6.59 -16.85 1.19
N ASP A 142 5.37 -16.94 0.70
CA ASP A 142 4.29 -16.05 1.13
C ASP A 142 3.97 -16.25 2.61
N ASP A 143 3.95 -17.50 3.10
CA ASP A 143 3.76 -17.78 4.51
C ASP A 143 4.94 -17.31 5.37
N GLN A 144 6.18 -17.42 4.87
CA GLN A 144 7.35 -16.82 5.54
C GLN A 144 7.20 -15.29 5.63
N PHE A 145 6.73 -14.62 4.57
CA PHE A 145 6.46 -13.17 4.61
C PHE A 145 5.33 -12.81 5.57
N LYS A 146 4.23 -13.57 5.59
CA LYS A 146 3.13 -13.37 6.55
C LYS A 146 3.63 -13.50 7.99
N GLN A 147 4.40 -14.54 8.30
CA GLN A 147 4.97 -14.75 9.64
C GLN A 147 5.94 -13.62 10.03
N ALA A 148 6.83 -13.22 9.12
CA ALA A 148 7.76 -12.12 9.35
C ALA A 148 7.02 -10.78 9.55
N ASN A 149 5.94 -10.54 8.80
CA ASN A 149 5.13 -9.34 8.94
C ASN A 149 4.34 -9.34 10.26
N ALA A 150 3.78 -10.48 10.67
CA ALA A 150 3.11 -10.62 11.97
C ALA A 150 4.08 -10.38 13.13
N ALA A 151 5.28 -10.98 13.08
CA ALA A 151 6.33 -10.74 14.08
C ALA A 151 6.77 -9.26 14.11
N TYR A 152 6.84 -8.62 12.94
CA TYR A 152 7.13 -7.19 12.86
C TYR A 152 6.01 -6.33 13.46
N TYR A 153 4.74 -6.63 13.22
CA TYR A 153 3.64 -5.85 13.76
C TYR A 153 3.42 -6.05 15.26
N ALA A 154 3.85 -7.18 15.83
CA ALA A 154 3.78 -7.44 17.26
C ALA A 154 4.59 -6.44 18.12
N GLN A 155 5.56 -5.74 17.52
CA GLN A 155 6.43 -4.73 18.16
C GLN A 155 6.09 -3.29 17.73
N VAL A 156 5.04 -3.10 16.93
CA VAL A 156 4.61 -1.79 16.42
C VAL A 156 3.44 -1.28 17.24
N ASP A 157 3.52 -0.04 17.70
CA ASP A 157 2.47 0.68 18.43
C ASP A 157 1.40 1.25 17.49
N TRP A 158 1.79 1.78 16.33
CA TRP A 158 0.88 2.05 15.22
C TRP A 158 1.62 2.01 13.86
N ALA A 159 0.96 1.42 12.86
CA ALA A 159 1.54 1.15 11.55
C ALA A 159 1.25 2.27 10.55
N LEU A 160 -0.04 2.59 10.39
CA LEU A 160 -0.53 3.53 9.39
C LEU A 160 -1.47 4.56 10.00
N ASP A 161 -1.40 5.79 9.50
CA ASP A 161 -2.42 6.81 9.70
C ASP A 161 -3.01 7.19 8.35
N ILE A 162 -4.28 6.87 8.17
CA ILE A 162 -5.03 7.08 6.92
C ILE A 162 -6.26 7.97 7.12
N ARG A 163 -6.37 8.65 8.27
CA ARG A 163 -7.53 9.50 8.60
C ARG A 163 -7.78 10.60 7.57
N GLU A 164 -6.71 11.14 7.01
CA GLU A 164 -6.73 12.24 6.04
C GLU A 164 -6.48 11.75 4.59
N ALA A 165 -6.56 10.44 4.34
CA ALA A 165 -6.32 9.87 3.01
C ALA A 165 -7.53 10.11 2.08
N GLU A 166 -7.30 10.84 1.00
CA GLU A 166 -8.26 11.01 -0.10
C GLU A 166 -7.81 10.19 -1.31
N ALA A 167 -7.89 8.86 -1.19
CA ALA A 167 -7.51 7.94 -2.25
C ALA A 167 -8.55 7.85 -3.37
N ALA A 168 -8.12 7.42 -4.56
CA ALA A 168 -9.03 6.91 -5.58
C ALA A 168 -9.49 5.49 -5.21
N GLU A 169 -8.56 4.69 -4.70
CA GLU A 169 -8.76 3.35 -4.16
C GLU A 169 -7.62 3.04 -3.17
N LEU A 170 -7.94 2.39 -2.05
CA LEU A 170 -6.97 2.06 -1.02
C LEU A 170 -7.28 0.68 -0.42
N THR A 171 -6.43 -0.30 -0.74
CA THR A 171 -6.53 -1.66 -0.20
C THR A 171 -5.30 -1.94 0.66
N LEU A 172 -5.51 -2.37 1.91
CA LEU A 172 -4.45 -2.58 2.91
C LEU A 172 -4.60 -3.96 3.58
N ILE A 173 -4.26 -5.02 2.85
CA ILE A 173 -4.43 -6.39 3.35
C ILE A 173 -3.19 -6.81 4.15
N GLY A 174 -3.42 -7.45 5.29
CA GLY A 174 -2.37 -7.97 6.17
C GLY A 174 -1.70 -6.92 7.08
N VAL A 175 -2.25 -5.71 7.14
CA VAL A 175 -1.93 -4.73 8.18
C VAL A 175 -3.01 -4.82 9.27
N PRO A 176 -2.68 -5.16 10.53
CA PRO A 176 -3.66 -5.30 11.60
C PRO A 176 -4.47 -4.01 11.79
N ALA A 177 -5.80 -4.12 11.80
CA ALA A 177 -6.70 -2.96 11.85
C ALA A 177 -6.51 -2.11 13.11
N ASN A 178 -6.14 -2.72 14.23
CA ASN A 178 -5.84 -2.02 15.50
C ASN A 178 -4.57 -1.15 15.42
N LEU A 179 -3.71 -1.36 14.43
CA LEU A 179 -2.51 -0.55 14.17
C LEU A 179 -2.76 0.53 13.11
N ILE A 180 -3.99 0.64 12.58
CA ILE A 180 -4.36 1.64 11.58
C ILE A 180 -5.23 2.71 12.25
N ARG A 181 -4.72 3.94 12.26
CA ARG A 181 -5.52 5.11 12.64
C ARG A 181 -6.42 5.48 11.47
N ARG A 182 -7.73 5.51 11.73
CA ARG A 182 -8.77 5.55 10.70
C ARG A 182 -9.84 6.60 10.99
N ASP A 183 -10.48 7.09 9.93
CA ASP A 183 -11.67 7.96 10.00
C ASP A 183 -12.92 7.06 10.05
N PRO A 184 -13.60 6.92 11.20
CA PRO A 184 -14.76 6.04 11.34
C PRO A 184 -15.90 6.39 10.37
N ALA A 185 -16.02 7.65 9.94
CA ALA A 185 -17.07 8.05 9.01
C ALA A 185 -16.89 7.45 7.59
N THR A 186 -15.66 7.12 7.21
CA THR A 186 -15.33 6.68 5.84
C THR A 186 -14.56 5.37 5.78
N GLN A 187 -14.19 4.81 6.94
CA GLN A 187 -13.29 3.66 7.05
C GLN A 187 -13.76 2.71 8.15
N ALA A 188 -14.06 1.47 7.78
CA ALA A 188 -14.63 0.48 8.68
C ALA A 188 -13.74 -0.74 8.82
N VAL A 189 -13.77 -1.37 9.99
CA VAL A 189 -13.05 -2.63 10.25
C VAL A 189 -14.01 -3.77 10.07
N VAL A 190 -13.63 -4.76 9.29
CA VAL A 190 -14.33 -6.05 9.20
C VAL A 190 -13.43 -7.10 9.82
N ARG A 191 -13.99 -7.87 10.75
CA ARG A 191 -13.29 -8.98 11.40
C ARG A 191 -13.68 -10.30 10.76
N ARG A 192 -12.71 -11.21 10.62
CA ARG A 192 -12.89 -12.59 10.13
C ARG A 192 -14.07 -13.27 10.79
N ALA A 193 -14.17 -13.20 12.12
CA ALA A 193 -15.23 -13.84 12.88
C ALA A 193 -16.65 -13.39 12.45
N ALA A 194 -16.80 -12.13 12.04
CA ALA A 194 -18.10 -11.57 11.63
C ALA A 194 -18.51 -11.95 10.20
N VAL A 195 -17.56 -12.41 9.37
CA VAL A 195 -17.79 -12.78 7.97
C VAL A 195 -17.59 -14.28 7.69
N ALA A 196 -17.23 -15.06 8.71
CA ALA A 196 -16.92 -16.48 8.57
C ALA A 196 -18.11 -17.33 8.10
N ASP A 197 -19.34 -16.93 8.43
CA ASP A 197 -20.56 -17.64 8.03
C ASP A 197 -21.00 -17.38 6.58
N GLY A 198 -20.32 -16.46 5.88
CA GLY A 198 -20.58 -16.13 4.48
C GLY A 198 -21.83 -15.29 4.21
N LYS A 199 -22.62 -14.90 5.22
CA LYS A 199 -23.87 -14.12 5.01
C LYS A 199 -23.62 -12.78 4.32
N TRP A 200 -22.47 -12.17 4.58
CA TRP A 200 -22.04 -10.92 3.97
C TRP A 200 -22.03 -10.96 2.43
N LYS A 201 -21.90 -12.14 1.81
CA LYS A 201 -21.92 -12.30 0.33
C LYS A 201 -23.27 -11.96 -0.29
N ALA A 202 -24.35 -12.05 0.49
CA ALA A 202 -25.70 -11.71 0.04
C ALA A 202 -26.02 -10.22 0.19
N ILE A 203 -25.14 -9.43 0.84
CA ILE A 203 -25.35 -8.01 1.04
C ILE A 203 -24.93 -7.26 -0.22
N ASP A 204 -25.84 -6.42 -0.73
CA ASP A 204 -25.52 -5.49 -1.82
C ASP A 204 -24.67 -4.34 -1.30
N LEU A 205 -23.34 -4.50 -1.39
CA LEU A 205 -22.36 -3.45 -1.12
C LEU A 205 -22.14 -2.52 -2.33
N GLY A 206 -22.99 -2.61 -3.36
CA GLY A 206 -22.92 -1.84 -4.58
C GLY A 206 -21.65 -2.11 -5.38
N LYS A 207 -21.09 -1.05 -5.97
CA LYS A 207 -19.87 -1.11 -6.80
C LYS A 207 -18.58 -1.01 -6.00
N ALA A 208 -18.63 -1.20 -4.67
CA ALA A 208 -17.43 -1.22 -3.86
C ALA A 208 -16.65 -2.51 -4.13
N TYR A 209 -15.32 -2.42 -4.23
CA TYR A 209 -14.42 -3.58 -4.39
C TYR A 209 -14.30 -4.42 -3.11
N TRP A 210 -15.09 -4.11 -2.06
CA TRP A 210 -14.96 -4.69 -0.73
C TRP A 210 -15.27 -6.18 -0.67
N HIS A 211 -16.10 -6.71 -1.57
CA HIS A 211 -16.31 -8.16 -1.62
C HIS A 211 -15.01 -8.90 -1.96
N ILE A 212 -14.17 -8.30 -2.81
CA ILE A 212 -12.84 -8.83 -3.15
C ILE A 212 -11.93 -8.68 -1.93
N THR A 213 -11.92 -7.51 -1.28
CA THR A 213 -11.08 -7.26 -0.09
C THR A 213 -11.39 -8.21 1.07
N ILE A 214 -12.68 -8.47 1.38
CA ILE A 214 -13.09 -9.40 2.43
C ILE A 214 -12.72 -10.83 2.05
N GLN A 215 -12.90 -11.22 0.79
CA GLN A 215 -12.49 -12.56 0.32
C GLN A 215 -10.98 -12.74 0.38
N GLU A 216 -10.17 -11.76 -0.06
CA GLU A 216 -8.71 -11.81 0.05
C GLU A 216 -8.25 -11.85 1.52
N MET A 217 -8.94 -11.14 2.43
CA MET A 217 -8.70 -11.25 3.88
C MET A 217 -8.93 -12.69 4.36
N LEU A 218 -10.07 -13.29 4.00
CA LEU A 218 -10.43 -14.65 4.38
C LEU A 218 -9.42 -15.68 3.87
N ASP A 219 -9.14 -15.66 2.55
CA ASP A 219 -8.23 -16.58 1.86
C ASP A 219 -6.79 -16.44 2.39
N GLY A 220 -6.40 -15.23 2.76
CA GLY A 220 -5.06 -14.93 3.29
C GLY A 220 -4.83 -15.33 4.75
N GLY A 221 -5.88 -15.74 5.48
CA GLY A 221 -5.76 -16.10 6.91
C GLY A 221 -5.67 -14.90 7.86
N PHE A 222 -6.00 -13.68 7.43
CA PHE A 222 -5.97 -12.47 8.27
C PHE A 222 -7.19 -12.33 9.19
N GLU A 223 -6.99 -11.82 10.41
CA GLU A 223 -8.04 -11.66 11.41
C GLU A 223 -9.00 -10.50 11.11
N ASP A 224 -8.52 -9.47 10.43
CA ASP A 224 -9.29 -8.28 10.09
C ASP A 224 -8.77 -7.58 8.84
N VAL A 225 -9.58 -6.64 8.33
CA VAL A 225 -9.22 -5.73 7.26
C VAL A 225 -9.94 -4.39 7.44
N VAL A 226 -9.29 -3.30 7.01
CA VAL A 226 -9.92 -1.98 6.92
C VAL A 226 -10.48 -1.79 5.50
N LEU A 227 -11.79 -1.54 5.43
CA LEU A 227 -12.47 -1.11 4.21
C LEU A 227 -12.48 0.42 4.14
N VAL A 228 -12.04 0.97 3.01
CA VAL A 228 -11.95 2.42 2.81
C VAL A 228 -12.96 2.86 1.75
N SER A 229 -13.82 3.81 2.10
CA SER A 229 -14.67 4.54 1.17
C SER A 229 -13.92 5.77 0.65
N PRO A 230 -13.33 5.74 -0.55
CA PRO A 230 -12.39 6.76 -0.97
C PRO A 230 -13.15 8.04 -1.38
N ARG A 231 -12.88 9.18 -0.73
CA ARG A 231 -13.60 10.45 -0.95
C ARG A 231 -13.60 10.95 -2.39
N ARG A 232 -12.61 10.54 -3.20
CA ARG A 232 -12.46 10.93 -4.61
C ARG A 232 -13.03 9.91 -5.59
N SER A 233 -13.56 8.79 -5.10
CA SER A 233 -14.21 7.79 -5.94
C SER A 233 -15.61 8.24 -6.35
N VAL A 234 -16.00 7.94 -7.59
CA VAL A 234 -17.39 8.10 -8.04
C VAL A 234 -18.37 7.26 -7.22
N ASN A 235 -17.87 6.23 -6.52
CA ASN A 235 -18.64 5.36 -5.65
C ASN A 235 -18.63 5.79 -4.18
N TYR A 236 -18.08 6.97 -3.82
CA TYR A 236 -17.92 7.40 -2.42
C TYR A 236 -19.22 7.31 -1.60
N ALA A 237 -20.31 7.88 -2.10
CA ALA A 237 -21.60 7.86 -1.39
C ALA A 237 -22.16 6.44 -1.23
N ALA A 238 -21.92 5.56 -2.22
CA ALA A 238 -22.30 4.15 -2.11
C ALA A 238 -21.43 3.42 -1.09
N GLY A 239 -20.14 3.72 -1.03
CA GLY A 239 -19.23 3.18 -0.02
C GLY A 239 -19.65 3.60 1.39
N VAL A 240 -19.90 4.88 1.65
CA VAL A 240 -20.33 5.34 2.99
C VAL A 240 -21.61 4.60 3.45
N ARG A 241 -22.62 4.48 2.57
CA ARG A 241 -23.82 3.67 2.86
C ARG A 241 -23.50 2.20 3.09
N GLY A 242 -22.57 1.63 2.31
CA GLY A 242 -22.11 0.25 2.50
C GLY A 242 -21.49 0.03 3.88
N ILE A 243 -20.74 1.00 4.41
CA ILE A 243 -20.20 0.94 5.78
C ILE A 243 -21.33 0.93 6.81
N GLU A 244 -22.34 1.79 6.66
CA GLU A 244 -23.51 1.83 7.54
C GLU A 244 -24.26 0.49 7.54
N ILE A 245 -24.47 -0.11 6.35
CA ILE A 245 -25.10 -1.43 6.21
C ILE A 245 -24.26 -2.51 6.89
N LEU A 246 -22.95 -2.54 6.67
CA LEU A 246 -22.07 -3.52 7.31
C LEU A 246 -22.09 -3.41 8.84
N ARG A 247 -22.21 -2.20 9.37
CA ARG A 247 -22.35 -1.96 10.82
C ARG A 247 -23.71 -2.41 11.35
N SER A 248 -24.80 -2.11 10.66
CA SER A 248 -26.14 -2.53 11.09
C SER A 248 -26.28 -4.05 11.12
N GLU A 249 -25.63 -4.73 10.17
CA GLU A 249 -25.56 -6.19 10.10
C GLU A 249 -24.51 -6.80 11.04
N ARG A 250 -23.82 -5.99 11.85
CA ARG A 250 -22.74 -6.41 12.77
C ARG A 250 -21.57 -7.13 12.09
N ILE A 251 -21.35 -6.83 10.81
CA ILE A 251 -20.21 -7.33 10.04
C ILE A 251 -18.99 -6.43 10.23
N ALA A 252 -19.22 -5.11 10.28
CA ALA A 252 -18.20 -4.13 10.58
C ALA A 252 -18.30 -3.64 12.02
N ASP A 253 -17.17 -3.23 12.58
CA ASP A 253 -17.07 -2.64 13.91
C ASP A 253 -17.96 -1.40 14.05
N PRO A 254 -18.60 -1.22 15.22
CA PRO A 254 -19.24 0.05 15.54
C PRO A 254 -18.20 1.18 15.60
N ASP A 255 -18.70 2.42 15.52
CA ASP A 255 -17.88 3.62 15.68
C ASP A 255 -17.31 3.77 17.09
#